data_AF-A8A9M7-F1
#
_entry.id   AF-A8A9M7-F1
#
_cell.length_a   1.000
_cell.length_b   1.000
_cell.length_c   1.000
_cell.angle_alpha   90.00
_cell.angle_beta   90.00
_cell.angle_gamma   90.00
#
_symmetry.space_group_name_H-M   'P 1'
#
loop_
_entity.id
_entity.type
_entity.pdbx_description
1 polymer ?
#
loop_
_entity_poly.entity_id
_entity_poly.type
_entity_poly.pdbx_seq_one_letter_code
_entity_poly.pdbx_strand_id
1 'polypeptide(L)'
;MEVSKGAYLLVVELEEGLERWGLGPGLYAYVGSAWGPGGLFARVRRHLTKGFSKPRWHVDYLTMKGKPLIAFLFPGLTEEELYSVVAKVLRPAVKGFGSTDTKHLTHLFVAEPRRLPELLSRIRSLRKTDRT
;
A
#
# COMPACT_ATOMS: atom_id res chain seq x y z
N MET A 1 15.12 -15.63 12.11
CA MET A 1 14.26 -15.49 10.92
C MET A 1 14.64 -14.21 10.23
N GLU A 2 15.01 -14.26 8.95
CA GLU A 2 15.48 -13.09 8.21
C GLU A 2 14.37 -12.03 8.10
N VAL A 3 14.63 -10.83 8.59
CA VAL A 3 13.67 -9.73 8.55
C VAL A 3 13.64 -9.18 7.14
N SER A 4 12.60 -9.56 6.40
CA SER A 4 12.42 -9.08 5.03
C SER A 4 11.96 -7.62 5.02
N LYS A 5 12.86 -6.71 4.62
CA LYS A 5 12.54 -5.30 4.36
C LYS A 5 12.10 -5.12 2.91
N GLY A 6 11.35 -4.08 2.63
CA GLY A 6 10.94 -3.73 1.27
C GLY A 6 9.63 -2.95 1.25
N ALA A 7 8.90 -3.07 0.15
CA ALA A 7 7.63 -2.40 -0.08
C ALA A 7 6.45 -3.40 -0.08
N TYR A 8 5.25 -2.88 0.13
CA TYR A 8 4.02 -3.67 0.12
C TYR A 8 2.87 -2.88 -0.51
N LEU A 9 1.91 -3.63 -1.06
CA LEU A 9 0.63 -3.11 -1.53
C LEU A 9 -0.47 -3.69 -0.66
N LEU A 10 -1.19 -2.84 0.09
CA LEU A 10 -2.30 -3.24 0.95
C LEU A 10 -3.63 -2.86 0.29
N VAL A 11 -4.51 -3.85 0.08
CA VAL A 11 -5.87 -3.60 -0.40
C VAL A 11 -6.81 -3.51 0.79
N VAL A 12 -7.57 -2.42 0.85
CA VAL A 12 -8.54 -2.12 1.90
C VAL A 12 -9.89 -1.84 1.26
N GLU A 13 -10.94 -2.45 1.80
CA GLU A 13 -12.32 -2.17 1.46
C GLU A 13 -12.89 -1.15 2.44
N LEU A 14 -13.52 -0.11 1.90
CA LEU A 14 -14.36 0.82 2.64
C LEU A 14 -15.82 0.47 2.34
N GLU A 15 -16.54 -0.01 3.35
CA GLU A 15 -17.99 -0.22 3.27
C GLU A 15 -18.73 1.13 3.30
N GLU A 16 -18.16 2.12 4.00
CA GLU A 16 -18.66 3.49 4.12
C GLU A 16 -17.58 4.50 3.71
N GLY A 17 -17.98 5.71 3.34
CA GLY A 17 -17.05 6.77 2.99
C GLY A 17 -16.20 7.27 4.17
N LEU A 18 -15.06 7.89 3.88
CA LEU A 18 -14.24 8.63 4.84
C LEU A 18 -14.16 10.10 4.46
N GLU A 19 -15.03 10.91 5.07
CA GLU A 19 -15.17 12.34 4.81
C GLU A 19 -13.85 13.11 4.95
N ARG A 20 -13.03 12.76 5.95
CA ARG A 20 -11.72 13.40 6.19
C ARG A 20 -10.84 13.48 4.94
N TRP A 21 -10.98 12.52 4.02
CA TRP A 21 -10.22 12.46 2.78
C TRP A 21 -11.12 12.51 1.53
N GLY A 22 -12.42 12.75 1.69
CA GLY A 22 -13.38 12.70 0.57
C GLY A 22 -13.42 11.35 -0.14
N LEU A 23 -13.16 10.26 0.59
CA LEU A 23 -13.21 8.90 0.05
C LEU A 23 -14.64 8.37 0.11
N GLY A 24 -15.12 7.79 -0.99
CA GLY A 24 -16.38 7.04 -1.00
C GLY A 24 -16.18 5.56 -0.60
N PRO A 25 -17.27 4.80 -0.45
CA PRO A 25 -17.21 3.34 -0.39
C PRO A 25 -16.47 2.76 -1.62
N GLY A 26 -15.74 1.67 -1.41
CA GLY A 26 -15.02 0.99 -2.49
C GLY A 26 -13.71 0.35 -2.08
N LEU A 27 -12.94 -0.11 -3.06
CA LEU A 27 -11.67 -0.77 -2.86
C LEU A 27 -10.51 0.20 -3.11
N TYR A 28 -9.55 0.20 -2.21
CA TYR A 28 -8.37 1.05 -2.27
C TYR A 28 -7.08 0.25 -2.11
N ALA A 29 -6.06 0.62 -2.87
CA ALA A 29 -4.74 0.02 -2.83
C ALA A 29 -3.72 1.03 -2.31
N TYR A 30 -3.12 0.73 -1.17
CA TYR A 30 -2.11 1.56 -0.51
C TYR A 30 -0.71 1.01 -0.75
N VAL A 31 0.18 1.87 -1.26
CA VAL A 31 1.62 1.60 -1.38
C VAL A 31 2.31 2.01 -0.09
N GLY A 32 3.14 1.14 0.48
CA GLY A 32 3.93 1.51 1.64
C GLY A 32 5.26 0.77 1.73
N SER A 33 6.11 1.24 2.64
CA SER A 33 7.42 0.67 2.88
C SER A 33 7.62 0.16 4.31
N ALA A 34 8.56 -0.77 4.46
CA ALA A 34 8.80 -1.49 5.69
C ALA A 34 10.32 -1.68 5.93
N TRP A 35 11.03 -0.57 6.04
CA TRP A 35 12.49 -0.53 6.30
C TRP A 35 12.87 -0.51 7.78
N GLY A 36 11.89 -0.28 8.66
CA GLY A 36 12.08 -0.26 10.11
C GLY A 36 12.20 -1.65 10.76
N PRO A 37 12.33 -1.71 12.09
CA PRO A 37 12.41 -2.95 12.84
C PRO A 37 11.23 -3.90 12.56
N GLY A 38 11.52 -5.19 12.37
CA GLY A 38 10.50 -6.21 12.06
C GLY A 38 10.03 -6.26 10.61
N GLY A 39 10.45 -5.32 9.75
CA GLY A 39 10.29 -5.37 8.30
C GLY A 39 8.83 -5.47 7.84
N LEU A 40 8.63 -6.08 6.67
CA LEU A 40 7.34 -6.26 6.01
C LEU A 40 6.31 -6.93 6.92
N PHE A 41 6.72 -7.99 7.62
CA PHE A 41 5.82 -8.74 8.50
C PHE A 41 5.26 -7.85 9.63
N ALA A 42 6.11 -7.16 10.38
CA ALA A 42 5.66 -6.30 11.48
C ALA A 42 4.80 -5.14 10.98
N ARG A 43 5.18 -4.52 9.86
CA ARG A 43 4.45 -3.40 9.26
C ARG A 43 3.05 -3.83 8.82
N VAL A 44 2.95 -4.88 8.02
CA VAL A 44 1.67 -5.35 7.50
C VAL A 44 0.80 -5.91 8.62
N ARG A 45 1.37 -6.68 9.55
CA ARG A 45 0.63 -7.18 10.72
C ARG A 45 -0.03 -6.05 11.49
N ARG A 46 0.66 -4.92 11.69
CA ARG A 46 0.06 -3.74 12.33
C ARG A 46 -1.20 -3.29 11.59
N HIS A 47 -1.14 -3.14 10.28
CA HIS A 47 -2.26 -2.66 9.47
C HIS A 47 -3.43 -3.64 9.43
N LEU A 48 -3.16 -4.95 9.55
CA LEU A 48 -4.17 -6.00 9.64
C LEU A 48 -4.77 -6.14 11.05
N THR A 49 -4.06 -5.67 12.09
CA THR A 49 -4.51 -5.80 13.48
C THR A 49 -5.49 -4.69 13.82
N LYS A 50 -6.72 -5.06 14.19
CA LYS A 50 -7.70 -4.11 14.72
C LYS A 50 -7.33 -3.69 16.15
N GLY A 51 -7.76 -2.48 16.55
CA GLY A 51 -7.76 -2.07 17.95
C GLY A 51 -6.46 -1.49 18.50
N PHE A 52 -5.49 -1.09 17.66
CA PHE A 52 -4.40 -0.26 18.16
C PHE A 52 -4.94 1.14 18.51
N SER A 53 -4.59 1.64 19.69
CA SER A 53 -5.14 2.88 20.26
C SER A 53 -4.57 4.17 19.65
N LYS A 54 -3.45 4.06 18.91
CA LYS A 54 -2.70 5.22 18.40
C LYS A 54 -2.33 5.02 16.92
N PRO A 55 -3.15 5.53 15.98
CA PRO A 55 -2.77 5.59 14.57
C PRO A 55 -1.54 6.49 14.39
N ARG A 56 -0.60 6.04 13.56
CA ARG A 56 0.67 6.73 13.27
C ARG A 56 0.80 7.09 11.79
N TRP A 57 0.26 6.26 10.90
CA TRP A 57 0.31 6.46 9.46
C TRP A 57 -1.08 6.72 8.88
N HIS A 58 -1.19 7.38 7.73
CA HIS A 58 -2.49 7.61 7.08
C HIS A 58 -3.25 6.30 6.83
N VAL A 59 -2.55 5.24 6.40
CA VAL A 59 -3.13 3.91 6.21
C VAL A 59 -3.66 3.29 7.52
N ASP A 60 -3.13 3.65 8.70
CA ASP A 60 -3.67 3.16 9.97
C ASP A 60 -5.13 3.64 10.16
N TYR A 61 -5.42 4.90 9.82
CA TYR A 61 -6.80 5.41 9.90
C TYR A 61 -7.71 4.75 8.86
N LEU A 62 -7.17 4.47 7.67
CA LEU A 62 -7.89 3.74 6.62
C LEU A 62 -8.26 2.33 7.09
N THR A 63 -7.33 1.59 7.72
CA THR A 63 -7.59 0.22 8.18
C THR A 63 -8.35 0.13 9.51
N MET A 64 -8.41 1.21 10.28
CA MET A 64 -9.29 1.30 11.45
C MET A 64 -10.77 1.40 11.07
N LYS A 65 -11.07 2.00 9.91
CA LYS A 65 -12.44 2.22 9.43
C LYS A 65 -12.82 1.31 8.27
N GLY A 66 -11.85 0.84 7.51
CA GLY A 66 -12.01 -0.14 6.46
C GLY A 66 -11.61 -1.55 6.88
N LYS A 67 -11.89 -2.49 5.98
CA LYS A 67 -11.53 -3.89 6.11
C LYS A 67 -10.30 -4.19 5.24
N PRO A 68 -9.13 -4.47 5.83
CA PRO A 68 -7.97 -4.95 5.07
C PRO A 68 -8.30 -6.31 4.47
N LEU A 69 -8.15 -6.47 3.16
CA LEU A 69 -8.48 -7.70 2.45
C LEU A 69 -7.24 -8.55 2.15
N ILE A 70 -6.19 -7.93 1.59
CA ILE A 70 -4.98 -8.62 1.16
C ILE A 70 -3.78 -7.67 1.20
N ALA A 71 -2.60 -8.21 1.50
CA ALA A 71 -1.34 -7.51 1.38
C ALA A 71 -0.39 -8.29 0.47
N PHE A 72 0.12 -7.63 -0.57
CA PHE A 72 1.20 -8.15 -1.41
C PHE A 72 2.52 -7.65 -0.87
N LEU A 73 3.46 -8.56 -0.60
CA LEU A 73 4.76 -8.23 -0.03
C LEU A 73 5.83 -8.30 -1.12
N PHE A 74 6.66 -7.27 -1.21
CA PHE A 74 7.75 -7.18 -2.17
C PHE A 74 9.08 -6.96 -1.45
N PRO A 75 9.70 -8.04 -0.92
CA PRO A 75 11.04 -7.99 -0.32
C PRO A 75 12.06 -7.29 -1.22
N GLY A 76 12.91 -6.43 -0.66
CA GLY A 76 13.97 -5.71 -1.36
C GLY A 76 13.51 -4.61 -2.32
N LEU A 77 12.22 -4.57 -2.69
CA LEU A 77 11.68 -3.50 -3.52
C LEU A 77 11.56 -2.21 -2.69
N THR A 78 11.98 -1.09 -3.25
CA THR A 78 11.80 0.23 -2.66
C THR A 78 10.38 0.75 -2.84
N GLU A 79 10.02 1.77 -2.05
CA GLU A 79 8.73 2.44 -2.17
C GLU A 79 8.57 3.14 -3.52
N GLU A 80 9.63 3.77 -4.00
CA GLU A 80 9.68 4.48 -5.29
C GLU A 80 9.44 3.51 -6.46
N GLU A 81 10.14 2.37 -6.48
CA GLU A 81 9.96 1.36 -7.53
C GLU A 81 8.53 0.85 -7.58
N LEU A 82 7.97 0.49 -6.41
CA LEU A 82 6.58 0.04 -6.33
C LEU A 82 5.60 1.13 -6.77
N TYR A 83 5.78 2.36 -6.27
CA TYR A 83 4.96 3.51 -6.63
C TYR A 83 4.97 3.75 -8.14
N SER A 84 6.14 3.72 -8.78
CA SER A 84 6.30 4.00 -10.21
C SER A 84 5.47 3.07 -11.11
N VAL A 85 5.28 1.81 -10.69
CA VAL A 85 4.46 0.84 -11.41
C VAL A 85 2.99 1.01 -11.09
N VAL A 86 2.65 1.17 -9.81
CA VAL A 86 1.27 1.36 -9.37
C VAL A 86 0.66 2.62 -9.98
N ALA A 87 1.39 3.74 -10.00
CA ALA A 87 0.93 5.01 -10.54
C ALA A 87 0.65 4.98 -12.05
N LYS A 88 1.25 4.04 -12.80
CA LYS A 88 0.98 3.84 -14.23
C LYS A 88 -0.26 2.98 -14.49
N VAL A 89 -0.67 2.18 -13.49
CA VAL A 89 -1.73 1.17 -13.64
C VAL A 89 -2.98 1.51 -12.85
N LEU A 90 -2.91 2.21 -11.72
CA LEU A 90 -4.07 2.53 -10.92
C LEU A 90 -4.29 4.04 -10.86
N ARG A 91 -5.55 4.43 -10.75
CA ARG A 91 -5.93 5.85 -10.63
C ARG A 91 -5.69 6.32 -9.19
N PRO A 92 -5.06 7.49 -8.98
CA PRO A 92 -4.88 8.05 -7.63
C PRO A 92 -6.25 8.29 -6.97
N ALA A 93 -6.37 7.95 -5.68
CA ALA A 93 -7.61 8.13 -4.93
C ALA A 93 -7.70 9.53 -4.33
N VAL A 94 -6.68 9.95 -3.56
CA VAL A 94 -6.65 11.22 -2.83
C VAL A 94 -5.25 11.80 -2.82
N LYS A 95 -5.09 13.05 -3.24
CA LYS A 95 -3.80 13.76 -3.24
C LYS A 95 -3.26 13.90 -1.80
N GLY A 96 -1.95 13.69 -1.63
CA GLY A 96 -1.24 13.84 -0.34
C GLY A 96 -1.46 12.69 0.64
N PHE A 97 -2.24 11.66 0.30
CA PHE A 97 -2.47 10.54 1.20
C PHE A 97 -1.21 9.67 1.30
N GLY A 98 -0.65 9.56 2.50
CA GLY A 98 0.53 8.72 2.79
C GLY A 98 1.86 9.22 2.22
N SER A 99 1.87 10.31 1.44
CA SER A 99 3.04 10.78 0.71
C SER A 99 3.80 11.93 1.36
N THR A 100 3.58 12.21 2.65
CA THR A 100 4.16 13.36 3.38
C THR A 100 5.68 13.49 3.23
N ASP A 101 6.40 12.36 3.24
CA ASP A 101 7.86 12.32 3.19
C ASP A 101 8.41 12.10 1.77
N THR A 102 7.55 12.18 0.75
CA THR A 102 7.88 11.85 -0.65
C THR A 102 7.37 12.90 -1.63
N LYS A 103 7.86 12.90 -2.87
CA LYS A 103 7.32 13.73 -3.96
C LYS A 103 6.10 13.11 -4.66
N HIS A 104 5.65 11.94 -4.20
CA HIS A 104 4.53 11.22 -4.80
C HIS A 104 3.23 12.01 -4.66
N LEU A 105 2.39 11.98 -5.70
CA LEU A 105 1.07 12.61 -5.67
C LEU A 105 0.21 12.06 -4.52
N THR A 106 0.30 10.75 -4.29
CA THR A 106 -0.41 9.99 -3.26
C THR A 106 0.20 8.61 -3.15
N HIS A 107 0.01 7.91 -2.05
CA HIS A 107 0.27 6.47 -1.95
C HIS A 107 -1.03 5.65 -1.96
N LEU A 108 -2.20 6.30 -2.04
CA LEU A 108 -3.50 5.66 -2.07
C LEU A 108 -4.13 5.74 -3.46
N PHE A 109 -4.47 4.58 -4.01
CA PHE A 109 -5.06 4.41 -5.33
C PHE A 109 -6.41 3.72 -5.23
N VAL A 110 -7.26 3.91 -6.24
CA VAL A 110 -8.47 3.09 -6.40
C VAL A 110 -8.02 1.70 -6.83
N ALA A 111 -8.39 0.67 -6.07
CA ALA A 111 -8.10 -0.70 -6.43
C ALA A 111 -9.11 -1.17 -7.47
N GLU A 112 -8.59 -1.65 -8.60
CA GLU A 112 -9.39 -2.27 -9.65
C GLU A 112 -8.99 -3.75 -9.75
N PRO A 113 -9.78 -4.71 -9.20
CA PRO A 113 -9.42 -6.12 -9.17
C PRO A 113 -9.01 -6.68 -10.54
N ARG A 114 -9.67 -6.24 -11.62
CA ARG A 114 -9.35 -6.58 -13.01
C ARG A 114 -7.93 -6.18 -13.46
N ARG A 115 -7.33 -5.16 -12.84
CA ARG A 115 -5.99 -4.66 -13.18
C ARG A 115 -4.90 -5.24 -12.28
N LEU A 116 -5.25 -5.91 -11.18
CA LEU A 116 -4.28 -6.51 -10.26
C LEU A 116 -3.37 -7.56 -10.95
N PRO A 117 -3.86 -8.45 -11.83
CA PRO A 117 -2.98 -9.38 -12.53
C PRO A 117 -1.90 -8.69 -13.37
N GLU A 118 -2.29 -7.65 -14.13
CA GLU A 118 -1.37 -6.83 -14.93
C GLU A 118 -0.34 -6.13 -14.03
N LEU A 119 -0.82 -5.50 -12.95
CA LEU A 119 0.02 -4.81 -11.97
C LEU A 119 1.07 -5.74 -11.37
N LEU A 120 0.66 -6.91 -10.87
CA LEU A 120 1.55 -7.88 -10.25
C LEU A 120 2.56 -8.45 -11.26
N SER A 121 2.17 -8.63 -12.52
CA SER A 121 3.08 -9.04 -13.60
C SER A 121 4.19 -8.00 -13.82
N ARG A 122 3.84 -6.71 -13.91
CA ARG A 122 4.80 -5.60 -14.08
C ARG A 122 5.74 -5.46 -12.88
N ILE A 123 5.26 -5.62 -11.65
CA ILE A 123 6.11 -5.56 -10.45
C ILE A 123 7.10 -6.74 -10.44
N ARG A 124 6.65 -7.94 -10.83
CA ARG A 124 7.53 -9.13 -10.91
C ARG A 124 8.62 -8.99 -11.97
N SER A 125 8.37 -8.27 -13.07
CA SER A 125 9.40 -8.05 -14.09
C SER A 125 10.50 -7.10 -13.63
N LEU A 126 10.24 -6.15 -12.72
CA LEU A 126 11.30 -5.26 -12.17
C LEU A 126 12.46 -6.07 -11.58
N ARG A 127 12.13 -7.08 -10.76
CA ARG A 127 13.11 -7.96 -10.11
C ARG A 127 13.98 -8.78 -11.07
N LYS A 128 13.55 -8.97 -12.32
CA LYS A 128 14.32 -9.76 -13.30
C LYS A 128 15.43 -8.94 -13.93
N THR A 129 15.28 -7.62 -13.99
CA THR A 129 16.22 -6.72 -14.68
C THR A 129 17.49 -6.49 -13.85
N ASP A 130 17.39 -6.46 -12.52
CA ASP A 130 18.52 -6.19 -11.60
C ASP A 130 19.45 -7.39 -11.35
N ARG A 131 19.24 -8.52 -12.05
CA ARG A 131 20.05 -9.75 -11.91
C ARG A 131 20.82 -10.14 -13.18
N THR A 132 20.98 -9.20 -14.11
CA THR A 132 21.79 -9.34 -15.33
C THR A 132 22.92 -8.33 -15.28
#